data_AF-A0A958E5P5-F1
#
_entry.id   AF-A0A958E5P5-F1
#
_cell.length_a   1.000
_cell.length_b   1.000
_cell.length_c   1.000
_cell.angle_alpha   90.00
_cell.angle_beta   90.00
_cell.angle_gamma   90.00
#
_symmetry.space_group_name_H-M   'P 1'
#
loop_
_entity.id
_entity.type
_entity.pdbx_description
1 polymer ?
#
loop_
_entity_poly.entity_id
_entity_poly.type
_entity_poly.pdbx_seq_one_letter_code
_entity_poly.pdbx_strand_id
1 'polypeptide(L)'
;GSVNTLITGYEPVLLPRRDVDDNLRLSPHNLITFWYWVQGDPERPVRLDDLKTAFFSGDKYHPEILSALDENRDGNLGEAELVLNTPQKIAAIQNRLTAAGVENPRIRGDVEPFGIHHNVANFEWVTRECTACHSSESRLYQPMLLSAHSPDGVTPQFVNATNLAIGGKILNDTNGQLIYRPQPRNGGLFVLGHDVVSWSNYAGMIAFMLVLLGIAVHGGSRVIAAKRHPNHVAATKKVYIYHAYERFWHWLQAIAIIVLILTGLVIHSPDTYHLFDFALVVQVHNIVGFILLANAFLAAFYHIAGGEIRQYLPEPRGFFSQAIAQTYYYMYGIFKNAPHPFEKTERNKLNPLQRITYLIILNILLPLQIVSGILIWGAQRWPEISASLGGLGFLVPLHSFAAWLFAAFLIMHIYLTTTGHTPLSNIRAMVVGWEDVEIQKNEEVK
;
A
#
# COMPACT_ATOMS: atom_id res chain seq x y z
N GLY A 1 -32.92 6.25 -26.59
CA GLY A 1 -32.16 5.20 -25.89
C GLY A 1 -31.71 4.19 -26.92
N SER A 2 -30.40 3.97 -27.05
CA SER A 2 -29.86 2.97 -27.97
C SER A 2 -30.00 1.56 -27.37
N VAL A 3 -30.43 0.61 -28.19
CA VAL A 3 -30.76 -0.79 -27.87
C VAL A 3 -29.50 -1.66 -27.65
N ASN A 4 -28.41 -1.11 -27.10
CA ASN A 4 -27.13 -1.83 -26.97
C ASN A 4 -26.83 -2.37 -25.56
N THR A 5 -27.76 -2.29 -24.62
CA THR A 5 -27.53 -2.73 -23.23
C THR A 5 -28.68 -3.58 -22.74
N LEU A 6 -28.69 -4.88 -23.10
CA LEU A 6 -29.62 -5.85 -22.50
C LEU A 6 -28.95 -7.18 -22.11
N ILE A 7 -27.65 -7.36 -22.34
CA ILE A 7 -26.90 -8.52 -21.86
C ILE A 7 -25.67 -8.00 -21.12
N THR A 8 -25.79 -7.85 -19.80
CA THR A 8 -24.64 -7.74 -18.92
C THR A 8 -24.13 -9.14 -18.65
N GLY A 9 -22.86 -9.41 -18.99
CA GLY A 9 -22.23 -10.69 -18.70
C GLY A 9 -22.24 -10.97 -17.20
N TYR A 10 -22.39 -12.24 -16.82
CA TYR A 10 -22.21 -12.64 -15.42
C TYR A 10 -20.79 -12.33 -14.98
N GLU A 11 -20.67 -11.77 -13.78
CA GLU A 11 -19.44 -11.27 -13.21
C GLU A 11 -18.98 -12.21 -12.08
N PRO A 12 -18.26 -13.29 -12.40
CA PRO A 12 -17.83 -14.26 -11.40
C PRO A 12 -16.85 -13.66 -10.42
N VAL A 13 -16.77 -14.27 -9.24
CA VAL A 13 -15.72 -13.94 -8.28
C VAL A 13 -14.37 -14.41 -8.83
N LEU A 14 -13.34 -13.58 -8.65
CA LEU A 14 -11.98 -13.92 -9.04
C LEU A 14 -11.23 -14.44 -7.81
N LEU A 15 -10.92 -15.73 -7.81
CA LEU A 15 -10.19 -16.37 -6.72
C LEU A 15 -8.73 -16.64 -7.13
N PRO A 16 -7.75 -16.38 -6.24
CA PRO A 16 -6.38 -16.80 -6.46
C PRO A 16 -6.28 -18.33 -6.47
N ARG A 17 -5.66 -18.86 -7.52
CA ARG A 17 -5.42 -20.27 -7.76
C ARG A 17 -3.94 -20.48 -8.07
N ARG A 18 -3.34 -21.53 -7.51
CA ARG A 18 -1.99 -21.96 -7.89
C ARG A 18 -2.06 -22.82 -9.14
N ASP A 19 -1.24 -22.50 -10.14
CA ASP A 19 -1.05 -23.33 -11.32
C ASP A 19 -0.04 -24.47 -11.07
N VAL A 20 0.25 -25.25 -12.10
CA VAL A 20 1.17 -26.40 -12.02
C VAL A 20 2.61 -26.00 -11.70
N ASP A 21 2.97 -24.74 -11.97
CA ASP A 21 4.29 -24.16 -11.73
C ASP A 21 4.31 -23.37 -10.40
N ASP A 22 3.31 -23.58 -9.54
CA ASP A 22 3.10 -22.90 -8.26
C ASP A 22 2.89 -21.37 -8.38
N ASN A 23 2.62 -20.86 -9.58
CA ASN A 23 2.33 -19.44 -9.77
C ASN A 23 0.89 -19.13 -9.35
N LEU A 24 0.73 -18.05 -8.61
CA LEU A 24 -0.58 -17.54 -8.21
C LEU A 24 -1.23 -16.78 -9.38
N ARG A 25 -2.36 -17.27 -9.86
CA ARG A 25 -3.17 -16.61 -10.90
C ARG A 25 -4.60 -16.40 -10.42
N LEU A 26 -5.21 -15.31 -10.88
CA LEU A 26 -6.64 -15.11 -10.68
C LEU A 26 -7.43 -15.96 -11.67
N SER A 27 -8.47 -16.62 -11.18
CA SER A 27 -9.38 -17.39 -12.03
C SER A 27 -10.84 -17.21 -11.62
N PRO A 28 -11.76 -17.14 -12.60
CA PRO A 28 -13.18 -16.93 -12.34
C PRO A 28 -13.83 -18.19 -11.77
N HIS A 29 -14.61 -18.01 -10.71
CA HIS A 29 -15.39 -19.07 -10.08
C HIS A 29 -16.83 -18.62 -9.89
N ASN A 30 -17.75 -19.57 -10.03
CA ASN A 30 -19.10 -19.45 -9.51
C ASN A 30 -19.14 -20.09 -8.12
N LEU A 31 -19.62 -19.36 -7.12
CA LEU A 31 -19.77 -19.88 -5.77
C LEU A 31 -21.17 -20.47 -5.63
N ILE A 32 -21.24 -21.79 -5.43
CA ILE A 32 -22.51 -22.47 -5.21
C ILE A 32 -22.64 -22.80 -3.73
N THR A 33 -23.72 -22.34 -3.12
CA THR A 33 -24.02 -22.63 -1.72
C THR A 33 -25.00 -23.80 -1.65
N PHE A 34 -24.65 -24.82 -0.88
CA PHE A 34 -25.48 -25.99 -0.62
C PHE A 34 -25.91 -26.02 0.83
N TRP A 35 -27.15 -26.43 1.06
CA TRP A 35 -27.70 -26.67 2.38
C TRP A 35 -28.24 -28.08 2.44
N TYR A 36 -27.82 -28.85 3.43
CA TYR A 36 -28.28 -30.22 3.59
C TYR A 36 -28.30 -30.65 5.05
N TRP A 37 -29.14 -31.63 5.36
CA TRP A 37 -29.19 -32.23 6.68
C TRP A 37 -28.07 -33.24 6.84
N VAL A 38 -27.43 -33.22 8.00
CA VAL A 38 -26.42 -34.18 8.43
C VAL A 38 -26.84 -34.83 9.75
N GLN A 39 -26.30 -36.01 10.01
CA GLN A 39 -26.60 -36.84 11.17
C GLN A 39 -25.33 -37.45 11.78
N GLY A 40 -25.43 -37.83 13.06
CA GLY A 40 -24.41 -38.57 13.79
C GLY A 40 -23.13 -37.78 14.14
N ASP A 41 -22.20 -38.53 14.73
CA ASP A 41 -20.82 -38.18 15.02
C ASP A 41 -19.94 -39.45 14.85
N PRO A 42 -19.18 -39.60 13.76
CA PRO A 42 -18.82 -38.59 12.77
C PRO A 42 -19.99 -38.19 11.86
N GLU A 43 -19.94 -36.94 11.40
CA GLU A 43 -20.97 -36.33 10.58
C GLU A 43 -21.11 -37.00 9.20
N ARG A 44 -22.36 -37.31 8.81
CA ARG A 44 -22.69 -37.82 7.47
C ARG A 44 -23.99 -37.20 6.94
N PRO A 45 -24.15 -37.02 5.63
CA PRO A 45 -25.42 -36.59 5.04
C PRO A 45 -26.58 -37.52 5.43
N VAL A 46 -27.75 -36.94 5.69
CA VAL A 46 -29.00 -37.70 5.88
C VAL A 46 -29.40 -38.32 4.55
N ARG A 47 -29.87 -39.57 4.56
CA ARG A 47 -30.29 -40.25 3.34
C ARG A 47 -31.56 -39.61 2.79
N LEU A 48 -31.71 -39.65 1.47
CA LEU A 48 -32.91 -39.13 0.81
C LEU A 48 -34.20 -39.84 1.29
N ASP A 49 -34.14 -41.14 1.60
CA ASP A 49 -35.28 -41.91 2.10
C ASP A 49 -35.75 -41.43 3.48
N ASP A 50 -34.81 -41.11 4.36
CA ASP A 50 -35.09 -40.60 5.71
C ASP A 50 -35.68 -39.18 5.63
N LEU A 51 -35.13 -38.35 4.73
CA LEU A 51 -35.68 -37.02 4.43
C LEU A 51 -37.11 -37.11 3.90
N LYS A 52 -37.38 -38.01 2.94
CA LYS A 52 -38.74 -38.21 2.41
C LYS A 52 -39.72 -38.64 3.50
N THR A 53 -39.30 -39.56 4.37
CA THR A 53 -40.11 -40.04 5.50
C THR A 53 -40.39 -38.94 6.52
N ALA A 54 -39.44 -38.03 6.73
CA ALA A 54 -39.62 -36.88 7.63
C ALA A 54 -40.54 -35.80 7.04
N PHE A 55 -40.40 -35.52 5.74
CA PHE A 55 -41.10 -34.42 5.07
C PHE A 55 -42.51 -34.77 4.56
N PHE A 56 -42.76 -36.03 4.19
CA PHE A 56 -43.98 -36.42 3.48
C PHE A 56 -44.77 -37.52 4.19
N SER A 57 -46.08 -37.54 3.94
CA SER A 57 -47.00 -38.62 4.27
C SER A 57 -47.76 -38.99 3.00
N GLY A 58 -47.30 -40.04 2.31
CA GLY A 58 -47.71 -40.33 0.94
C GLY A 58 -47.23 -39.23 -0.03
N ASP A 59 -48.14 -38.71 -0.85
CA ASP A 59 -47.84 -37.67 -1.85
C ASP A 59 -47.98 -36.22 -1.32
N LYS A 60 -48.24 -36.05 -0.02
CA LYS A 60 -48.43 -34.73 0.61
C LYS A 60 -47.38 -34.48 1.69
N TYR A 61 -47.12 -33.21 1.99
CA TYR A 61 -46.31 -32.84 3.14
C TYR A 61 -46.92 -33.39 4.43
N HIS A 62 -46.06 -33.80 5.36
CA HIS A 62 -46.48 -34.29 6.66
C HIS A 62 -47.24 -33.18 7.42
N PRO A 63 -48.33 -33.46 8.16
CA PRO A 63 -49.14 -32.43 8.82
C PRO A 63 -48.35 -31.50 9.76
N GLU A 64 -47.36 -32.03 10.47
CA GLU A 64 -46.46 -31.23 11.33
C GLU A 64 -45.53 -30.29 10.53
N ILE A 65 -45.13 -30.69 9.32
CA ILE A 65 -44.31 -29.87 8.41
C ILE A 65 -45.17 -28.75 7.83
N LEU A 66 -46.38 -29.08 7.35
CA LEU A 66 -47.35 -28.08 6.90
C LEU A 66 -47.63 -27.06 8.01
N SER A 67 -47.98 -27.52 9.21
CA SER A 67 -48.29 -26.62 10.33
C SER A 67 -47.14 -25.69 10.73
N ALA A 68 -45.89 -26.06 10.44
CA ALA A 68 -44.72 -25.27 10.81
C ALA A 68 -44.27 -24.29 9.71
N LEU A 69 -44.53 -24.61 8.44
CA LEU A 69 -44.03 -23.86 7.29
C LEU A 69 -45.11 -23.06 6.56
N ASP A 70 -46.38 -23.51 6.60
CA ASP A 70 -47.53 -22.87 5.95
C ASP A 70 -47.93 -21.61 6.75
N GLU A 71 -47.31 -20.48 6.40
CA GLU A 71 -47.50 -19.20 7.08
C GLU A 71 -48.84 -18.57 6.69
N ASN A 72 -49.26 -18.76 5.43
CA ASN A 72 -50.49 -18.19 4.91
C ASN A 72 -51.75 -19.05 5.19
N ARG A 73 -51.55 -20.30 5.65
CA ARG A 73 -52.58 -21.30 5.99
C ARG A 73 -53.46 -21.71 4.81
N ASP A 74 -52.91 -21.73 3.61
CA ASP A 74 -53.63 -22.15 2.40
C ASP A 74 -53.58 -23.68 2.16
N GLY A 75 -52.81 -24.40 2.99
CA GLY A 75 -52.66 -25.85 2.92
C GLY A 75 -51.59 -26.34 1.94
N ASN A 76 -50.83 -25.44 1.31
CA ASN A 76 -49.70 -25.73 0.42
C ASN A 76 -48.46 -24.95 0.89
N LEU A 77 -47.27 -25.40 0.50
CA LEU A 77 -46.02 -24.71 0.80
C LEU A 77 -45.47 -24.04 -0.47
N GLY A 78 -45.41 -22.71 -0.45
CA GLY A 78 -44.72 -21.92 -1.48
C GLY A 78 -43.20 -21.90 -1.30
N GLU A 79 -42.47 -21.39 -2.30
CA GLU A 79 -41.00 -21.31 -2.25
C GLU A 79 -40.48 -20.49 -1.06
N ALA A 80 -41.15 -19.38 -0.73
CA ALA A 80 -40.76 -18.53 0.41
C ALA A 80 -40.98 -19.23 1.77
N GLU A 81 -41.98 -20.10 1.87
CA GLU A 81 -42.32 -20.83 3.10
C GLU A 81 -41.35 -21.96 3.38
N LEU A 82 -40.78 -22.58 2.33
CA LEU A 82 -39.78 -23.63 2.41
C LEU A 82 -38.42 -23.17 2.95
N VAL A 83 -38.20 -21.86 3.13
CA VAL A 83 -37.00 -21.32 3.73
C VAL A 83 -37.01 -21.53 5.25
N LEU A 84 -35.99 -22.22 5.77
CA LEU A 84 -35.83 -22.54 7.20
C LEU A 84 -35.22 -21.39 8.01
N ASN A 85 -35.77 -20.20 7.88
CA ASN A 85 -35.25 -18.93 8.44
C ASN A 85 -35.69 -18.65 9.88
N THR A 86 -36.31 -19.59 10.58
CA THR A 86 -36.67 -19.44 12.00
C THR A 86 -36.28 -20.67 12.81
N PRO A 87 -35.96 -20.51 14.11
CA PRO A 87 -35.70 -21.65 14.99
C PRO A 87 -36.85 -22.66 15.02
N GLN A 88 -38.10 -22.18 14.89
CA GLN A 88 -39.30 -23.01 14.92
C GLN A 88 -39.40 -23.92 13.70
N LYS A 89 -39.13 -23.39 12.50
CA LYS A 89 -39.10 -24.18 11.26
C LYS A 89 -38.02 -25.25 11.30
N ILE A 90 -36.83 -24.90 11.79
CA ILE A 90 -35.72 -25.85 11.95
C ILE A 90 -36.09 -26.95 12.94
N ALA A 91 -36.61 -26.59 14.13
CA ALA A 91 -36.98 -27.54 15.17
C ALA A 91 -38.08 -28.52 14.72
N ALA A 92 -39.07 -28.06 13.95
CA ALA A 92 -40.11 -28.93 13.39
C ALA A 92 -39.50 -30.05 12.52
N ILE A 93 -38.56 -29.72 11.64
CA ILE A 93 -37.91 -30.71 10.78
C ILE A 93 -36.95 -31.60 11.59
N GLN A 94 -36.21 -31.06 12.56
CA GLN A 94 -35.36 -31.87 13.45
C GLN A 94 -36.15 -32.93 14.20
N ASN A 95 -37.32 -32.57 14.72
CA ASN A 95 -38.19 -33.50 15.43
C ASN A 95 -38.69 -34.61 14.51
N ARG A 96 -39.07 -34.27 13.27
CA ARG A 96 -39.48 -35.26 12.25
C ARG A 96 -38.35 -36.20 11.86
N LEU A 97 -37.15 -35.66 11.65
CA LEU A 97 -35.96 -36.45 11.33
C LEU A 97 -35.62 -37.40 12.48
N THR A 98 -35.67 -36.92 13.72
CA THR A 98 -35.44 -37.74 14.91
C THR A 98 -36.48 -38.85 15.02
N ALA A 99 -37.76 -38.56 14.74
CA ALA A 99 -38.83 -39.56 14.70
C ALA A 99 -38.65 -40.59 13.57
N ALA A 100 -37.99 -40.21 12.47
CA ALA A 100 -37.61 -41.11 11.38
C ALA A 100 -36.33 -41.92 11.69
N GLY A 101 -35.76 -41.79 12.89
CA GLY A 101 -34.57 -42.54 13.31
C GLY A 101 -33.23 -41.87 12.95
N VAL A 102 -33.25 -40.61 12.52
CA VAL A 102 -32.04 -39.83 12.23
C VAL A 102 -31.42 -39.34 13.53
N GLU A 103 -30.16 -39.70 13.77
CA GLU A 103 -29.44 -39.33 15.00
C GLU A 103 -28.85 -37.92 14.91
N ASN A 104 -29.13 -37.06 15.89
CA ASN A 104 -28.59 -35.70 16.00
C ASN A 104 -28.68 -34.86 14.68
N PRO A 105 -29.89 -34.68 14.12
CA PRO A 105 -30.08 -33.98 12.85
C PRO A 105 -29.76 -32.50 12.98
N ARG A 106 -28.90 -32.00 12.09
CA ARG A 106 -28.55 -30.58 11.99
C ARG A 106 -28.35 -30.17 10.54
N ILE A 107 -28.51 -28.89 10.25
CA ILE A 107 -28.25 -28.35 8.91
C ILE A 107 -26.77 -28.02 8.80
N ARG A 108 -26.17 -28.41 7.67
CA ARG A 108 -24.85 -27.99 7.25
C ARG A 108 -24.97 -27.14 5.99
N GLY A 109 -24.20 -26.06 5.94
CA GLY A 109 -24.03 -25.24 4.77
C GLY A 109 -22.61 -25.36 4.23
N ASP A 110 -22.47 -25.60 2.93
CA ASP A 110 -21.17 -25.64 2.26
C ASP A 110 -21.17 -24.65 1.08
N VAL A 111 -20.04 -24.00 0.82
CA VAL A 111 -19.80 -23.15 -0.36
C VAL A 111 -18.75 -23.83 -1.22
N GLU A 112 -19.12 -24.23 -2.43
CA GLU A 112 -18.22 -24.87 -3.36
C GLU A 112 -17.88 -23.91 -4.53
N PRO A 113 -16.59 -23.63 -4.76
CA PRO A 113 -16.14 -22.82 -5.88
C PRO A 113 -16.03 -23.65 -7.15
N PHE A 114 -16.93 -23.42 -8.10
CA PHE A 114 -16.89 -24.05 -9.42
C PHE A 114 -16.12 -23.18 -10.41
N GLY A 115 -15.00 -23.69 -10.93
CA GLY A 115 -14.18 -22.99 -11.91
C GLY A 115 -14.92 -22.79 -13.23
N ILE A 116 -14.88 -21.55 -13.75
CA ILE A 116 -15.41 -21.24 -15.07
C ILE A 116 -14.27 -21.39 -16.08
N HIS A 117 -14.45 -22.30 -17.04
CA HIS A 117 -13.42 -22.65 -18.04
C HIS A 117 -13.85 -22.40 -19.49
N HIS A 118 -15.14 -22.17 -19.72
CA HIS A 118 -15.71 -21.88 -21.04
C HIS A 118 -16.08 -20.40 -21.12
N ASN A 119 -15.99 -19.80 -22.31
CA ASN A 119 -16.26 -18.37 -22.54
C ASN A 119 -15.39 -17.43 -21.68
N VAL A 120 -14.24 -17.91 -21.21
CA VAL A 120 -13.21 -17.06 -20.59
C VAL A 120 -12.34 -16.50 -21.71
N ALA A 121 -12.31 -15.19 -21.84
CA ALA A 121 -11.58 -14.55 -22.92
C ALA A 121 -10.06 -14.71 -22.74
N ASN A 122 -9.35 -14.86 -23.86
CA ASN A 122 -7.89 -14.99 -23.87
C ASN A 122 -7.21 -13.70 -23.40
N PHE A 123 -5.91 -13.75 -23.11
CA PHE A 123 -5.13 -12.60 -22.60
C PHE A 123 -5.28 -11.31 -23.44
N GLU A 124 -5.55 -11.44 -24.74
CA GLU A 124 -5.76 -10.32 -25.67
C GLU A 124 -6.99 -9.47 -25.33
N TRP A 125 -7.99 -10.09 -24.68
CA TRP A 125 -9.28 -9.51 -24.33
C TRP A 125 -9.40 -9.19 -22.83
N VAL A 126 -8.35 -9.47 -22.05
CA VAL A 126 -8.30 -9.08 -20.64
C VAL A 126 -8.29 -7.56 -20.54
N THR A 127 -9.06 -7.03 -19.59
CA THR A 127 -9.13 -5.58 -19.36
C THR A 127 -7.72 -5.00 -19.14
N ARG A 128 -7.46 -3.90 -19.84
CA ARG A 128 -6.23 -3.09 -19.65
C ARG A 128 -6.51 -1.87 -18.78
N GLU A 129 -7.73 -1.74 -18.27
CA GLU A 129 -8.13 -0.65 -17.39
C GLU A 129 -7.69 -0.99 -15.97
N CYS A 130 -6.60 -0.37 -15.51
CA CYS A 130 -6.08 -0.61 -14.17
C CYS A 130 -7.12 -0.31 -13.07
N THR A 131 -8.04 0.62 -13.31
CA THR A 131 -9.12 0.98 -12.39
C THR A 131 -10.05 -0.20 -12.08
N ALA A 132 -10.21 -1.17 -12.99
CA ALA A 132 -11.02 -2.37 -12.73
C ALA A 132 -10.50 -3.21 -11.55
N CYS A 133 -9.20 -3.11 -11.23
CA CYS A 133 -8.56 -3.86 -10.15
C CYS A 133 -8.05 -2.97 -9.00
N HIS A 134 -7.73 -1.71 -9.25
CA HIS A 134 -7.04 -0.82 -8.32
C HIS A 134 -7.90 0.34 -7.77
N SER A 135 -9.15 0.47 -8.22
CA SER A 135 -10.09 1.48 -7.69
C SER A 135 -10.99 0.90 -6.60
N SER A 136 -11.64 1.76 -5.82
CA SER A 136 -12.63 1.41 -4.79
C SER A 136 -13.72 0.44 -5.25
N GLU A 137 -14.08 0.44 -6.54
CA GLU A 137 -15.02 -0.51 -7.16
C GLU A 137 -14.32 -1.74 -7.76
N SER A 138 -13.17 -2.12 -7.21
CA SER A 138 -12.36 -3.23 -7.73
C SER A 138 -13.13 -4.53 -7.81
N ARG A 139 -13.05 -5.14 -9.00
CA ARG A 139 -13.54 -6.49 -9.31
C ARG A 139 -12.97 -7.56 -8.36
N LEU A 140 -11.83 -7.29 -7.73
CA LEU A 140 -11.17 -8.21 -6.80
C LEU A 140 -11.76 -8.16 -5.38
N TYR A 141 -12.45 -7.09 -5.02
CA TYR A 141 -13.06 -6.89 -3.69
C TYR A 141 -14.59 -6.83 -3.74
N GLN A 142 -15.18 -6.94 -4.93
CA GLN A 142 -16.62 -6.84 -5.12
C GLN A 142 -17.37 -7.95 -4.36
N PRO A 143 -18.35 -7.59 -3.51
CA PRO A 143 -19.14 -8.58 -2.79
C PRO A 143 -20.02 -9.38 -3.74
N MET A 144 -20.18 -10.68 -3.44
CA MET A 144 -21.02 -11.60 -4.19
C MET A 144 -22.13 -12.13 -3.28
N LEU A 145 -23.38 -12.09 -3.73
CA LEU A 145 -24.49 -12.76 -3.06
C LEU A 145 -24.28 -14.27 -3.17
N LEU A 146 -24.15 -14.95 -2.03
CA LEU A 146 -24.07 -16.41 -1.95
C LEU A 146 -25.46 -17.04 -1.89
N SER A 147 -26.34 -16.43 -1.10
CA SER A 147 -27.72 -16.88 -0.95
C SER A 147 -28.62 -15.72 -0.57
N ALA A 148 -29.78 -15.60 -1.22
CA ALA A 148 -30.81 -14.63 -0.85
C ALA A 148 -31.46 -14.96 0.51
N HIS A 149 -31.40 -16.23 0.91
CA HIS A 149 -31.94 -16.73 2.16
C HIS A 149 -31.02 -17.77 2.77
N SER A 150 -30.87 -17.77 4.09
CA SER A 150 -30.14 -18.82 4.81
C SER A 150 -31.01 -19.45 5.90
N PRO A 151 -30.79 -20.73 6.21
CA PRO A 151 -31.30 -21.32 7.44
C PRO A 151 -30.87 -20.50 8.66
N ASP A 152 -31.76 -20.38 9.63
CA ASP A 152 -31.49 -19.60 10.84
C ASP A 152 -30.27 -20.16 11.60
N GLY A 153 -29.37 -19.24 11.99
CA GLY A 153 -28.17 -19.59 12.76
C GLY A 153 -27.11 -20.43 12.04
N VAL A 154 -27.27 -20.75 10.74
CA VAL A 154 -26.30 -21.57 10.00
C VAL A 154 -25.48 -20.73 9.04
N THR A 155 -24.16 -20.67 9.26
CA THR A 155 -23.21 -20.05 8.33
C THR A 155 -22.49 -21.12 7.53
N PRO A 156 -22.50 -21.06 6.19
CA PRO A 156 -21.89 -22.09 5.37
C PRO A 156 -20.36 -21.98 5.41
N GLN A 157 -19.67 -23.09 5.17
CA GLN A 157 -18.21 -23.15 5.15
C GLN A 157 -17.71 -23.46 3.75
N PHE A 158 -16.56 -22.93 3.35
CA PHE A 158 -15.97 -23.30 2.07
C PHE A 158 -15.51 -24.76 2.11
N VAL A 159 -15.86 -25.51 1.07
CA VAL A 159 -15.31 -26.86 0.86
C VAL A 159 -13.81 -26.71 0.59
N ASN A 160 -13.00 -27.58 1.20
CA ASN A 160 -11.55 -27.58 0.99
C ASN A 160 -11.21 -27.85 -0.48
N ALA A 161 -10.88 -26.79 -1.22
CA ALA A 161 -10.36 -26.87 -2.58
C ALA A 161 -8.83 -26.78 -2.56
N THR A 162 -8.14 -27.86 -2.92
CA THR A 162 -6.70 -28.05 -2.71
C THR A 162 -5.81 -26.98 -3.35
N ASN A 163 -6.31 -26.31 -4.40
CA ASN A 163 -5.53 -25.36 -5.21
C ASN A 163 -6.06 -23.92 -5.19
N LEU A 164 -7.08 -23.62 -4.36
CA LEU A 164 -7.68 -22.28 -4.26
C LEU A 164 -7.31 -21.62 -2.94
N ALA A 165 -6.77 -20.41 -3.02
CA ALA A 165 -6.51 -19.60 -1.84
C ALA A 165 -7.74 -18.71 -1.59
N ILE A 166 -8.72 -19.28 -0.90
CA ILE A 166 -10.00 -18.59 -0.59
C ILE A 166 -9.76 -17.57 0.51
N GLY A 167 -9.45 -16.34 0.10
CA GLY A 167 -9.34 -15.19 0.99
C GLY A 167 -10.63 -14.40 0.99
N GLY A 168 -11.38 -14.38 2.10
CA GLY A 168 -12.61 -13.59 2.21
C GLY A 168 -13.40 -13.88 3.48
N LYS A 169 -14.53 -13.19 3.64
CA LYS A 169 -15.47 -13.40 4.74
C LYS A 169 -16.88 -13.59 4.21
N ILE A 170 -17.60 -14.53 4.81
CA ILE A 170 -19.04 -14.66 4.62
C ILE A 170 -19.71 -13.78 5.68
N LEU A 171 -20.56 -12.87 5.23
CA LEU A 171 -21.30 -11.93 6.06
C LEU A 171 -22.79 -12.23 5.92
N ASN A 172 -23.51 -12.16 7.03
CA ASN A 172 -24.96 -12.21 7.03
C ASN A 172 -25.50 -10.78 7.11
N ASP A 173 -26.42 -10.43 6.21
CA ASP A 173 -27.13 -9.15 6.23
C ASP A 173 -28.33 -9.20 7.20
N THR A 174 -28.87 -8.05 7.56
CA THR A 174 -30.06 -7.93 8.42
C THR A 174 -31.31 -8.58 7.82
N ASN A 175 -31.32 -8.81 6.50
CA ASN A 175 -32.40 -9.50 5.77
C ASN A 175 -32.20 -11.03 5.66
N GLY A 176 -31.18 -11.60 6.30
CA GLY A 176 -30.86 -13.04 6.18
C GLY A 176 -30.20 -13.43 4.86
N GLN A 177 -29.65 -12.45 4.13
CA GLN A 177 -28.86 -12.69 2.92
C GLN A 177 -27.42 -13.01 3.30
N LEU A 178 -26.82 -13.98 2.61
CA LEU A 178 -25.41 -14.30 2.76
C LEU A 178 -24.61 -13.68 1.63
N ILE A 179 -23.61 -12.90 2.00
CA ILE A 179 -22.73 -12.20 1.07
C ILE A 179 -21.30 -12.67 1.33
N TYR A 180 -20.62 -13.12 0.28
CA TYR A 180 -19.18 -13.31 0.29
C TYR A 180 -18.49 -12.00 -0.05
N ARG A 181 -17.62 -11.53 0.84
CA ARG A 181 -16.73 -10.39 0.58
C ARG A 181 -15.31 -10.90 0.37
N PRO A 182 -14.79 -10.88 -0.87
CA PRO A 182 -13.41 -11.26 -1.14
C PRO A 182 -12.40 -10.42 -0.36
N GLN A 183 -11.31 -11.04 0.03
CA GLN A 183 -10.13 -10.41 0.64
C GLN A 183 -8.87 -11.01 0.00
N PRO A 184 -8.51 -10.58 -1.23
CA PRO A 184 -7.40 -11.13 -2.01
C PRO A 184 -6.09 -11.25 -1.23
N ARG A 185 -5.80 -10.29 -0.34
CA ARG A 185 -4.63 -10.30 0.54
C ARG A 185 -4.51 -11.56 1.40
N ASN A 186 -5.63 -12.06 1.94
CA ASN A 186 -5.63 -13.30 2.73
C ASN A 186 -5.38 -14.53 1.84
N GLY A 187 -5.67 -14.43 0.54
CA GLY A 187 -5.32 -15.41 -0.49
C GLY A 187 -3.91 -15.22 -1.08
N GLY A 188 -3.07 -14.37 -0.48
CA GLY A 188 -1.69 -14.14 -0.91
C GLY A 188 -1.53 -13.14 -2.06
N LEU A 189 -2.61 -12.50 -2.52
CA LEU A 189 -2.56 -11.50 -3.58
C LEU A 189 -2.54 -10.09 -2.99
N PHE A 190 -1.43 -9.38 -3.15
CA PHE A 190 -1.30 -7.99 -2.74
C PHE A 190 -1.72 -7.05 -3.88
N VAL A 191 -2.73 -6.23 -3.64
CA VAL A 191 -3.28 -5.28 -4.62
C VAL A 191 -2.90 -3.86 -4.24
N LEU A 192 -2.03 -3.23 -5.05
CA LEU A 192 -1.67 -1.82 -4.89
C LEU A 192 -2.91 -0.93 -4.85
N GLY A 193 -2.94 0.04 -3.93
CA GLY A 193 -4.07 0.94 -3.73
C GLY A 193 -5.14 0.44 -2.76
N HIS A 194 -5.40 -0.87 -2.70
CA HIS A 194 -6.31 -1.47 -1.71
C HIS A 194 -5.59 -1.96 -0.46
N ASP A 195 -4.47 -2.66 -0.67
CA ASP A 195 -3.71 -3.23 0.42
C ASP A 195 -2.71 -2.21 0.94
N VAL A 196 -3.04 -1.68 2.12
CA VAL A 196 -2.14 -0.80 2.86
C VAL A 196 -1.63 -1.50 4.11
N VAL A 197 -0.39 -1.19 4.48
CA VAL A 197 0.21 -1.65 5.73
C VAL A 197 0.36 -0.46 6.65
N SER A 198 -0.58 -0.35 7.59
CA SER A 198 -0.81 0.89 8.35
C SER A 198 0.40 1.34 9.16
N TRP A 199 1.23 0.44 9.70
CA TRP A 199 2.39 0.82 10.50
C TRP A 199 3.38 1.68 9.69
N SER A 200 3.58 1.36 8.40
CA SER A 200 4.52 2.09 7.55
C SER A 200 4.05 3.53 7.31
N ASN A 201 2.74 3.70 7.11
CA ASN A 201 2.11 5.01 6.95
C ASN A 201 2.18 5.83 8.25
N TYR A 202 1.83 5.23 9.39
CA TYR A 202 1.88 5.92 10.67
C TYR A 202 3.30 6.33 11.03
N ALA A 203 4.27 5.42 10.92
CA ALA A 203 5.68 5.72 11.21
C ALA A 203 6.22 6.82 10.28
N GLY A 204 5.94 6.71 8.97
CA GLY A 204 6.35 7.72 7.99
C GLY A 204 5.71 9.09 8.24
N MET A 205 4.40 9.12 8.50
CA MET A 205 3.66 10.35 8.81
C MET A 205 4.15 10.99 10.12
N ILE A 206 4.39 10.21 11.17
CA ILE A 206 4.95 10.71 12.43
C ILE A 206 6.32 11.34 12.17
N ALA A 207 7.21 10.66 11.44
CA ALA A 207 8.53 11.21 11.10
C ALA A 207 8.42 12.53 10.33
N PHE A 208 7.52 12.60 9.33
CA PHE A 208 7.27 13.81 8.56
C PHE A 208 6.72 14.96 9.42
N MET A 209 5.74 14.68 10.28
CA MET A 209 5.13 15.68 11.17
C MET A 209 6.12 16.20 12.23
N LEU A 210 7.00 15.34 12.75
CA LEU A 210 8.07 15.74 13.66
C LEU A 210 9.05 16.71 12.98
N VAL A 211 9.40 16.46 11.72
CA VAL A 211 10.23 17.39 10.93
C VAL A 211 9.51 18.71 10.72
N LEU A 212 8.23 18.70 10.34
CA LEU A 212 7.44 19.94 10.19
C LEU A 212 7.36 20.75 11.49
N LEU A 213 7.12 20.08 12.61
CA LEU A 213 7.10 20.72 13.93
C LEU A 213 8.46 21.31 14.27
N GLY A 214 9.54 20.55 14.04
CA GLY A 214 10.91 21.03 14.25
C GLY A 214 11.21 22.28 13.41
N ILE A 215 10.81 22.29 12.14
CA ILE A 215 10.95 23.45 11.24
C ILE A 215 10.13 24.63 11.74
N ALA A 216 8.89 24.43 12.16
CA ALA A 216 8.03 25.49 12.66
C ALA A 216 8.61 26.14 13.94
N VAL A 217 9.04 25.31 14.89
CA VAL A 217 9.66 25.77 16.14
C VAL A 217 10.98 26.49 15.87
N HIS A 218 11.88 25.87 15.09
CA HIS A 218 13.19 26.42 14.79
C HIS A 218 13.08 27.69 13.93
N GLY A 219 12.23 27.69 12.89
CA GLY A 219 11.95 28.83 12.03
C GLY A 219 11.31 29.99 12.80
N GLY A 220 10.29 29.72 13.61
CA GLY A 220 9.66 30.74 14.47
C GLY A 220 10.65 31.35 15.45
N SER A 221 11.48 30.52 16.09
CA SER A 221 12.54 30.97 17.00
C SER A 221 13.56 31.85 16.29
N ARG A 222 13.92 31.54 15.04
CA ARG A 222 14.83 32.39 14.23
C ARG A 222 14.21 33.75 13.93
N VAL A 223 12.93 33.80 13.55
CA VAL A 223 12.22 35.06 13.30
C VAL A 223 12.14 35.91 14.57
N ILE A 224 11.88 35.30 15.72
CA ILE A 224 11.86 36.00 17.01
C ILE A 224 13.26 36.52 17.38
N ALA A 225 14.31 35.69 17.20
CA ALA A 225 15.69 36.07 17.48
C ALA A 225 16.17 37.22 16.60
N ALA A 226 15.89 37.18 15.30
CA ALA A 226 16.25 38.24 14.35
C ALA A 226 15.63 39.59 14.69
N LYS A 227 14.42 39.61 15.29
CA LYS A 227 13.79 40.83 15.80
C LYS A 227 14.50 41.39 17.05
N ARG A 228 15.14 40.54 17.85
CA ARG A 228 15.81 40.91 19.11
C ARG A 228 17.28 41.28 18.92
N HIS A 229 17.94 40.72 17.91
CA HIS A 229 19.35 40.91 17.64
C HIS A 229 19.55 41.26 16.17
N PRO A 230 19.65 42.55 15.80
CA PRO A 230 19.89 42.94 14.41
C PRO A 230 21.21 42.33 13.90
N ASN A 231 21.16 41.79 12.67
CA ASN A 231 22.27 41.07 12.07
C ASN A 231 23.51 41.95 11.92
N HIS A 232 24.68 41.41 12.26
CA HIS A 232 25.95 42.03 11.91
C HIS A 232 26.22 41.73 10.42
N VAL A 233 26.53 42.76 9.63
CA VAL A 233 26.90 42.58 8.21
C VAL A 233 28.38 42.22 8.18
N ALA A 234 28.68 40.93 8.08
CA ALA A 234 30.04 40.46 7.84
C ALA A 234 30.46 40.81 6.39
N ALA A 235 31.72 41.20 6.21
CA ALA A 235 32.28 41.38 4.88
C ALA A 235 32.32 40.02 4.16
N THR A 236 31.88 39.96 2.91
CA THR A 236 31.79 38.71 2.13
C THR A 236 32.60 38.82 0.84
N LYS A 237 33.14 37.68 0.36
CA LYS A 237 33.76 37.55 -0.96
C LYS A 237 33.00 36.54 -1.82
N LYS A 238 32.87 36.83 -3.11
CA LYS A 238 32.26 35.90 -4.08
C LYS A 238 33.23 34.79 -4.45
N VAL A 239 32.82 33.55 -4.24
CA VAL A 239 33.57 32.35 -4.62
C VAL A 239 32.71 31.50 -5.54
N TYR A 240 33.32 30.97 -6.61
CA TYR A 240 32.67 30.00 -7.47
C TYR A 240 32.79 28.61 -6.83
N ILE A 241 31.67 28.09 -6.30
CA ILE A 241 31.66 26.85 -5.50
C ILE A 241 31.03 25.69 -6.27
N TYR A 242 29.99 25.94 -7.07
CA TYR A 242 29.24 24.87 -7.75
C TYR A 242 29.40 24.96 -9.27
N HIS A 243 30.02 23.93 -9.86
CA HIS A 243 30.23 23.82 -11.30
C HIS A 243 28.91 23.56 -12.05
N ALA A 244 28.87 23.87 -13.35
CA ALA A 244 27.66 23.70 -14.17
C ALA A 244 27.10 22.27 -14.15
N TYR A 245 27.97 21.26 -14.21
CA TYR A 245 27.59 19.85 -14.13
C TYR A 245 26.93 19.51 -12.78
N GLU A 246 27.55 19.89 -11.65
CA GLU A 246 27.03 19.65 -10.30
C GLU A 246 25.62 20.24 -10.13
N ARG A 247 25.40 21.44 -10.68
CA ARG A 247 24.09 22.11 -10.64
C ARG A 247 23.05 21.38 -11.49
N PHE A 248 23.38 21.04 -12.73
CA PHE A 248 22.48 20.29 -13.60
C PHE A 248 22.07 18.96 -12.97
N TRP A 249 23.06 18.20 -12.49
CA TRP A 249 22.85 16.92 -11.83
C TRP A 249 21.92 17.03 -10.61
N HIS A 250 22.16 18.02 -9.76
CA HIS A 250 21.33 18.27 -8.58
C HIS A 250 19.89 18.63 -8.96
N TRP A 251 19.67 19.55 -9.90
CA TRP A 251 18.31 19.97 -10.27
C TRP A 251 17.52 18.87 -10.96
N LEU A 252 18.19 18.07 -11.80
CA LEU A 252 17.58 16.87 -12.38
C LEU A 252 17.13 15.90 -11.28
N GLN A 253 18.01 15.62 -10.31
CA GLN A 253 17.69 14.76 -9.18
C GLN A 253 16.56 15.32 -8.30
N ALA A 254 16.58 16.62 -8.00
CA ALA A 254 15.57 17.27 -7.18
C ALA A 254 14.17 17.20 -7.82
N ILE A 255 14.07 17.50 -9.11
CA ILE A 255 12.81 17.42 -9.87
C ILE A 255 12.34 15.96 -9.93
N ALA A 256 13.23 15.02 -10.22
CA ALA A 256 12.88 13.60 -10.27
C ALA A 256 12.31 13.09 -8.93
N ILE A 257 12.96 13.42 -7.81
CA ILE A 257 12.49 13.03 -6.47
C ILE A 257 11.12 13.63 -6.17
N ILE A 258 10.87 14.91 -6.51
CA ILE A 258 9.56 15.54 -6.32
C ILE A 258 8.48 14.79 -7.12
N VAL A 259 8.73 14.53 -8.40
CA VAL A 259 7.77 13.81 -9.25
C VAL A 259 7.53 12.39 -8.73
N LEU A 260 8.57 11.68 -8.28
CA LEU A 260 8.45 10.34 -7.70
C LEU A 260 7.64 10.32 -6.40
N ILE A 261 7.83 11.29 -5.51
CA ILE A 261 7.03 11.41 -4.28
C ILE A 261 5.56 11.66 -4.64
N LEU A 262 5.27 12.59 -5.55
CA LEU A 262 3.89 12.93 -5.94
C LEU A 262 3.19 11.75 -6.62
N THR A 263 3.84 11.11 -7.61
CA THR A 263 3.29 9.94 -8.28
C THR A 263 3.16 8.74 -7.35
N GLY A 264 4.13 8.55 -6.43
CA GLY A 264 4.07 7.50 -5.41
C GLY A 264 2.89 7.66 -4.45
N LEU A 265 2.57 8.90 -4.03
CA LEU A 265 1.39 9.18 -3.22
C LEU A 265 0.08 8.82 -3.92
N VAL A 266 -0.01 9.10 -5.23
CA VAL A 266 -1.18 8.74 -6.04
C VAL A 266 -1.30 7.22 -6.20
N ILE A 267 -0.20 6.51 -6.47
CA ILE A 267 -0.19 5.03 -6.59
C ILE A 267 -0.57 4.36 -5.26
N HIS A 268 -0.12 4.93 -4.14
CA HIS A 268 -0.39 4.41 -2.81
C HIS A 268 -1.85 4.56 -2.37
N SER A 269 -2.58 5.55 -2.91
CA SER A 269 -3.98 5.82 -2.55
C SER A 269 -4.78 6.37 -3.73
N PRO A 270 -5.05 5.54 -4.76
CA PRO A 270 -5.65 5.99 -6.01
C PRO A 270 -7.06 6.58 -5.82
N ASP A 271 -7.85 6.06 -4.89
CA ASP A 271 -9.21 6.54 -4.62
C ASP A 271 -9.26 7.98 -4.12
N THR A 272 -8.28 8.38 -3.32
CA THR A 272 -8.13 9.76 -2.84
C THR A 272 -7.81 10.71 -3.99
N TYR A 273 -7.16 10.22 -5.04
CA TYR A 273 -6.63 11.01 -6.15
C TYR A 273 -7.26 10.61 -7.51
N HIS A 274 -8.58 10.43 -7.52
CA HIS A 274 -9.37 9.99 -8.69
C HIS A 274 -9.26 10.87 -9.95
N LEU A 275 -8.70 12.08 -9.84
CA LEU A 275 -8.48 12.99 -10.97
C LEU A 275 -7.31 12.55 -11.88
N PHE A 276 -6.46 11.64 -11.42
CA PHE A 276 -5.30 11.17 -12.17
C PHE A 276 -5.53 9.77 -12.74
N ASP A 277 -5.17 9.58 -14.01
CA ASP A 277 -5.16 8.25 -14.62
C ASP A 277 -4.08 7.37 -13.98
N PHE A 278 -4.50 6.24 -13.39
CA PHE A 278 -3.60 5.36 -12.64
C PHE A 278 -2.48 4.79 -13.51
N ALA A 279 -2.80 4.37 -14.75
CA ALA A 279 -1.82 3.76 -15.65
C ALA A 279 -0.74 4.76 -16.05
N LEU A 280 -1.13 5.99 -16.38
CA LEU A 280 -0.22 7.09 -16.69
C LEU A 280 0.67 7.42 -15.49
N VAL A 281 0.10 7.54 -14.28
CA VAL A 281 0.88 7.83 -13.07
C VAL A 281 1.93 6.76 -12.81
N VAL A 282 1.57 5.47 -12.92
CA VAL A 282 2.52 4.36 -12.78
C VAL A 282 3.60 4.44 -13.87
N GLN A 283 3.23 4.75 -15.10
CA GLN A 283 4.20 4.90 -16.20
C GLN A 283 5.18 6.05 -15.95
N VAL A 284 4.68 7.23 -15.55
CA VAL A 284 5.52 8.39 -15.20
C VAL A 284 6.43 8.05 -14.04
N HIS A 285 5.92 7.41 -12.98
CA HIS A 285 6.72 6.99 -11.82
C HIS A 285 7.88 6.09 -12.24
N ASN A 286 7.60 5.06 -13.06
CA ASN A 286 8.61 4.13 -13.54
C ASN A 286 9.66 4.83 -14.42
N ILE A 287 9.23 5.65 -15.39
CA ILE A 287 10.14 6.38 -16.29
C ILE A 287 11.08 7.30 -15.48
N VAL A 288 10.53 8.10 -14.58
CA VAL A 288 11.31 9.01 -13.74
C VAL A 288 12.22 8.22 -12.78
N GLY A 289 11.77 7.08 -12.28
CA GLY A 289 12.59 6.17 -11.47
C GLY A 289 13.81 5.66 -12.24
N PHE A 290 13.64 5.26 -13.50
CA PHE A 290 14.76 4.85 -14.35
C PHE A 290 15.68 6.01 -14.74
N ILE A 291 15.13 7.22 -14.95
CA ILE A 291 15.95 8.43 -15.15
C ILE A 291 16.80 8.69 -13.91
N LEU A 292 16.23 8.61 -12.72
CA LEU A 292 16.95 8.80 -11.46
C LEU A 292 18.02 7.72 -11.26
N LEU A 293 17.72 6.46 -11.60
CA LEU A 293 18.67 5.35 -11.56
C LEU A 293 19.86 5.60 -12.50
N ALA A 294 19.59 5.97 -13.75
CA ALA A 294 20.62 6.29 -14.72
C ALA A 294 21.48 7.48 -14.26
N ASN A 295 20.83 8.53 -13.73
CA ASN A 295 21.52 9.70 -13.18
C ASN A 295 22.42 9.34 -11.98
N ALA A 296 21.93 8.49 -11.07
CA ALA A 296 22.70 8.01 -9.92
C ALA A 296 23.89 7.16 -10.35
N PHE A 297 23.70 6.27 -11.33
CA PHE A 297 24.78 5.44 -11.88
C PHE A 297 25.86 6.28 -12.55
N LEU A 298 25.48 7.23 -13.42
CA LEU A 298 26.42 8.13 -14.09
C LEU A 298 27.19 8.99 -13.09
N ALA A 299 26.53 9.47 -12.04
CA ALA A 299 27.17 10.25 -10.99
C ALA A 299 28.14 9.41 -10.16
N ALA A 300 27.76 8.18 -9.78
CA ALA A 300 28.65 7.25 -9.10
C ALA A 300 29.89 6.97 -9.95
N PHE A 301 29.70 6.71 -11.25
CA PHE A 301 30.81 6.51 -12.19
C PHE A 301 31.71 7.75 -12.26
N TYR A 302 31.15 8.95 -12.41
CA TYR A 302 31.91 10.20 -12.48
C TYR A 302 32.75 10.43 -11.21
N HIS A 303 32.18 10.26 -10.01
CA HIS A 303 32.91 10.49 -8.76
C HIS A 303 33.96 9.41 -8.45
N ILE A 304 33.73 8.17 -8.88
CA ILE A 304 34.72 7.09 -8.74
C ILE A 304 35.86 7.29 -9.74
N ALA A 305 35.56 7.54 -11.01
CA ALA A 305 36.56 7.73 -12.06
C ALA A 305 37.38 9.03 -11.86
N GLY A 306 36.74 10.10 -11.38
CA GLY A 306 37.39 11.38 -11.11
C GLY A 306 38.15 11.46 -9.78
N GLY A 307 38.07 10.43 -8.92
CA GLY A 307 38.72 10.43 -7.60
C GLY A 307 38.12 11.41 -6.58
N GLU A 308 37.04 12.11 -6.95
CA GLU A 308 36.33 13.06 -6.11
C GLU A 308 35.63 12.39 -4.91
N ILE A 309 35.50 11.06 -4.90
CA ILE A 309 34.86 10.32 -3.80
C ILE A 309 35.45 10.63 -2.41
N ARG A 310 36.73 11.06 -2.37
CA ARG A 310 37.41 11.49 -1.14
C ARG A 310 36.70 12.64 -0.42
N GLN A 311 35.94 13.47 -1.13
CA GLN A 311 35.21 14.60 -0.53
C GLN A 311 34.02 14.16 0.35
N TYR A 312 33.52 12.94 0.15
CA TYR A 312 32.38 12.39 0.89
C TYR A 312 32.80 11.51 2.08
N LEU A 313 34.08 11.15 2.17
CA LEU A 313 34.62 10.36 3.27
C LEU A 313 34.96 11.27 4.46
N PRO A 314 34.41 11.03 5.67
CA PRO A 314 34.76 11.82 6.85
C PRO A 314 36.20 11.53 7.26
N GLU A 315 36.96 12.58 7.56
CA GLU A 315 38.31 12.43 8.14
C GLU A 315 38.18 11.93 9.59
N PRO A 316 38.86 10.83 9.98
CA PRO A 316 38.64 10.22 11.31
C PRO A 316 38.99 11.13 12.49
N ARG A 317 39.90 12.09 12.31
CA ARG A 317 40.36 12.99 13.37
C ARG A 317 39.50 14.25 13.43
N GLY A 318 38.90 14.52 14.59
CA GLY A 318 38.17 15.77 14.86
C GLY A 318 36.76 15.85 14.26
N PHE A 319 36.31 14.84 13.51
CA PHE A 319 34.96 14.84 12.94
C PHE A 319 33.86 14.95 14.01
N PHE A 320 33.96 14.18 15.09
CA PHE A 320 32.97 14.21 16.17
C PHE A 320 32.90 15.56 16.88
N SER A 321 34.04 16.21 17.13
CA SER A 321 34.04 17.54 17.75
C SER A 321 33.46 18.61 16.82
N GLN A 322 33.78 18.56 15.53
CA GLN A 322 33.18 19.45 14.52
C GLN A 322 31.68 19.20 14.36
N ALA A 323 31.23 17.94 14.40
CA ALA A 323 29.82 17.60 14.36
C ALA A 323 29.05 18.12 15.58
N ILE A 324 29.62 17.98 16.79
CA ILE A 324 29.03 18.55 18.02
C ILE A 324 28.96 20.07 17.93
N ALA A 325 30.03 20.74 17.47
CA ALA A 325 30.05 22.18 17.28
C ALA A 325 28.98 22.64 16.28
N GLN A 326 28.81 21.92 15.17
CA GLN A 326 27.80 22.20 14.17
C GLN A 326 26.38 22.00 14.71
N THR A 327 26.14 20.94 15.50
CA THR A 327 24.86 20.70 16.18
C THR A 327 24.55 21.82 17.17
N TYR A 328 25.51 22.21 18.01
CA TYR A 328 25.34 23.30 18.95
C TYR A 328 25.02 24.62 18.25
N TYR A 329 25.67 24.90 17.12
CA TYR A 329 25.37 26.07 16.31
C TYR A 329 23.90 26.08 15.86
N TYR A 330 23.40 25.00 15.25
CA TYR A 330 22.01 24.96 14.80
C TYR A 330 21.01 24.97 15.97
N MET A 331 21.32 24.34 17.10
CA MET A 331 20.42 24.30 18.26
C MET A 331 20.40 25.60 19.08
N TYR A 332 21.49 26.37 19.09
CA TYR A 332 21.63 27.55 19.96
C TYR A 332 22.33 28.73 19.28
N GLY A 333 23.49 28.51 18.67
CA GLY A 333 24.35 29.59 18.13
C GLY A 333 23.67 30.46 17.06
N ILE A 334 22.87 29.85 16.18
CA ILE A 334 22.14 30.56 15.11
C ILE A 334 21.13 31.59 15.66
N PHE A 335 20.61 31.40 16.87
CA PHE A 335 19.69 32.33 17.52
C PHE A 335 20.41 33.49 18.23
N LYS A 336 21.74 33.43 18.33
CA LYS A 336 22.59 34.42 19.00
C LYS A 336 23.51 35.17 18.05
N ASN A 337 23.33 35.02 16.73
CA ASN A 337 24.22 35.57 15.70
C ASN A 337 25.68 35.13 15.93
N ALA A 338 25.90 33.91 16.45
CA ALA A 338 27.24 33.35 16.53
C ALA A 338 27.81 33.12 15.11
N PRO A 339 29.13 33.21 14.91
CA PRO A 339 29.75 32.86 13.65
C PRO A 339 29.51 31.37 13.33
N HIS A 340 29.33 31.04 12.05
CA HIS A 340 29.15 29.65 11.62
C HIS A 340 30.45 28.86 11.87
N PRO A 341 30.41 27.68 12.53
CA PRO A 341 31.61 26.96 12.97
C PRO A 341 32.38 26.29 11.83
N PHE A 342 31.84 26.31 10.62
CA PHE A 342 32.41 25.67 9.45
C PHE A 342 32.45 26.65 8.28
N GLU A 343 33.63 26.79 7.69
CA GLU A 343 33.85 27.62 6.51
C GLU A 343 33.76 26.78 5.24
N LYS A 344 32.89 27.21 4.31
CA LYS A 344 32.83 26.60 3.00
C LYS A 344 34.01 27.06 2.16
N THR A 345 34.72 26.11 1.60
CA THR A 345 35.73 26.34 0.56
C THR A 345 35.41 25.48 -0.66
N GLU A 346 36.00 25.77 -1.81
CA GLU A 346 35.84 24.96 -3.03
C GLU A 346 36.15 23.47 -2.78
N ARG A 347 37.16 23.19 -1.94
CA ARG A 347 37.57 21.81 -1.58
C ARG A 347 36.81 21.22 -0.40
N ASN A 348 36.12 22.04 0.40
CA ASN A 348 35.40 21.61 1.60
C ASN A 348 34.01 22.25 1.62
N LYS A 349 33.12 21.73 0.76
CA LYS A 349 31.78 22.29 0.51
C LYS A 349 30.74 21.85 1.56
N LEU A 350 31.00 20.75 2.27
CA LEU A 350 30.01 20.06 3.12
C LEU A 350 30.38 20.13 4.59
N ASN A 351 29.45 20.64 5.41
CA ASN A 351 29.60 20.63 6.86
C ASN A 351 29.48 19.17 7.41
N PRO A 352 29.94 18.90 8.65
CA PRO A 352 29.91 17.56 9.21
C PRO A 352 28.53 16.91 9.24
N LEU A 353 27.47 17.66 9.55
CA LEU A 353 26.10 17.14 9.57
C LEU A 353 25.61 16.76 8.17
N GLN A 354 25.90 17.59 7.16
CA GLN A 354 25.60 17.31 5.76
C GLN A 354 26.34 16.07 5.29
N ARG A 355 27.61 15.87 5.67
CA ARG A 355 28.36 14.64 5.35
C ARG A 355 27.68 13.40 5.92
N ILE A 356 27.23 13.43 7.19
CA ILE A 356 26.44 12.33 7.79
C ILE A 356 25.17 12.08 6.97
N THR A 357 24.43 13.15 6.63
CA THR A 357 23.21 13.05 5.83
C THR A 357 23.49 12.44 4.45
N TYR A 358 24.55 12.86 3.76
CA TYR A 358 24.97 12.28 2.49
C TYR A 358 25.33 10.81 2.62
N LEU A 359 26.05 10.39 3.67
CA LEU A 359 26.37 8.99 3.91
C LEU A 359 25.09 8.15 4.07
N ILE A 360 24.14 8.61 4.88
CA ILE A 360 22.85 7.93 5.08
C ILE A 360 22.06 7.87 3.77
N ILE A 361 21.95 8.98 3.05
CA ILE A 361 21.16 9.02 1.81
C ILE A 361 21.79 8.14 0.74
N LEU A 362 23.08 8.31 0.45
CA LEU A 362 23.72 7.61 -0.66
C LEU A 362 23.95 6.12 -0.41
N ASN A 363 24.17 5.69 0.84
CA ASN A 363 24.51 4.30 1.14
C ASN A 363 23.36 3.50 1.75
N ILE A 364 22.31 4.15 2.24
CA ILE A 364 21.18 3.47 2.88
C ILE A 364 19.89 3.82 2.15
N LEU A 365 19.46 5.08 2.21
CA LEU A 365 18.11 5.45 1.82
C LEU A 365 17.87 5.35 0.29
N LEU A 366 18.79 5.88 -0.52
CA LEU A 366 18.70 5.84 -1.98
C LEU A 366 18.84 4.40 -2.52
N PRO A 367 19.84 3.59 -2.11
CA PRO A 367 19.90 2.18 -2.51
C PRO A 367 18.65 1.41 -2.10
N LEU A 368 18.14 1.63 -0.88
CA LEU A 368 16.90 1.00 -0.40
C LEU A 368 15.72 1.35 -1.31
N GLN A 369 15.54 2.62 -1.68
CA GLN A 369 14.46 3.06 -2.57
C GLN A 369 14.59 2.46 -3.98
N ILE A 370 15.81 2.46 -4.53
CA ILE A 370 16.09 1.92 -5.87
C ILE A 370 15.84 0.42 -5.89
N VAL A 371 16.42 -0.33 -4.95
CA VAL A 371 16.31 -1.80 -4.92
C VAL A 371 14.86 -2.21 -4.69
N SER A 372 14.17 -1.62 -3.71
CA SER A 372 12.75 -1.91 -3.49
C SER A 372 11.88 -1.55 -4.70
N GLY A 373 12.14 -0.43 -5.37
CA GLY A 373 11.42 -0.03 -6.58
C GLY A 373 11.62 -0.99 -7.75
N ILE A 374 12.86 -1.43 -8.01
CA ILE A 374 13.18 -2.43 -9.03
C ILE A 374 12.50 -3.77 -8.73
N LEU A 375 12.51 -4.21 -7.47
CA LEU A 375 11.88 -5.46 -7.06
C LEU A 375 10.35 -5.41 -7.19
N ILE A 376 9.71 -4.28 -6.89
CA ILE A 376 8.28 -4.08 -7.11
C ILE A 376 7.96 -4.08 -8.62
N TRP A 377 8.71 -3.32 -9.42
CA TRP A 377 8.55 -3.29 -10.88
C TRP A 377 8.79 -4.65 -11.55
N GLY A 378 9.74 -5.41 -11.00
CA GLY A 378 10.11 -6.75 -11.44
C GLY A 378 9.24 -7.87 -10.88
N ALA A 379 8.31 -7.61 -9.96
CA ALA A 379 7.57 -8.66 -9.24
C ALA A 379 6.76 -9.59 -10.17
N GLN A 380 6.31 -9.09 -11.33
CA GLN A 380 5.63 -9.89 -12.35
C GLN A 380 6.59 -10.70 -13.23
N ARG A 381 7.86 -10.29 -13.36
CA ARG A 381 8.88 -10.97 -14.17
C ARG A 381 9.70 -11.97 -13.36
N TRP A 382 9.94 -11.67 -12.08
CA TRP A 382 10.74 -12.48 -11.16
C TRP A 382 9.98 -12.73 -9.84
N PRO A 383 8.84 -13.44 -9.90
CA PRO A 383 7.98 -13.64 -8.73
C PRO A 383 8.70 -14.38 -7.60
N GLU A 384 9.60 -15.32 -7.91
CA GLU A 384 10.37 -16.09 -6.92
C GLU A 384 11.30 -15.19 -6.07
N ILE A 385 12.02 -14.27 -6.71
CA ILE A 385 12.91 -13.32 -6.04
C ILE A 385 12.09 -12.42 -5.12
N SER A 386 10.98 -11.88 -5.63
CA SER A 386 10.07 -11.06 -4.83
C SER A 386 9.55 -11.83 -3.62
N ALA A 387 9.07 -13.06 -3.82
CA ALA A 387 8.54 -13.92 -2.77
C ALA A 387 9.58 -14.24 -1.68
N SER A 388 10.83 -14.53 -2.06
CA SER A 388 11.93 -14.79 -1.10
C SER A 388 12.24 -13.61 -0.16
N LEU A 389 11.91 -12.39 -0.60
CA LEU A 389 12.11 -11.15 0.16
C LEU A 389 10.83 -10.70 0.88
N GLY A 390 9.83 -11.58 1.01
CA GLY A 390 8.55 -11.29 1.67
C GLY A 390 7.46 -10.75 0.74
N GLY A 391 7.70 -10.74 -0.57
CA GLY A 391 6.74 -10.34 -1.60
C GLY A 391 6.34 -8.86 -1.54
N LEU A 392 5.31 -8.51 -2.31
CA LEU A 392 4.76 -7.14 -2.33
C LEU A 392 4.26 -6.69 -0.95
N GLY A 393 3.80 -7.63 -0.11
CA GLY A 393 3.37 -7.35 1.27
C GLY A 393 4.45 -6.77 2.17
N PHE A 394 5.73 -7.01 1.88
CA PHE A 394 6.88 -6.41 2.58
C PHE A 394 7.54 -5.29 1.76
N LEU A 395 7.74 -5.50 0.46
CA LEU A 395 8.46 -4.57 -0.41
C LEU A 395 7.74 -3.23 -0.56
N VAL A 396 6.40 -3.24 -0.73
CA VAL A 396 5.62 -2.01 -0.92
C VAL A 396 5.66 -1.13 0.34
N PRO A 397 5.38 -1.65 1.56
CA PRO A 397 5.51 -0.84 2.79
C PRO A 397 6.91 -0.31 3.03
N LEU A 398 7.95 -1.09 2.70
CA LEU A 398 9.34 -0.66 2.82
C LEU A 398 9.65 0.50 1.87
N HIS A 399 9.21 0.39 0.60
CA HIS A 399 9.35 1.44 -0.40
C HIS A 399 8.60 2.72 -0.03
N SER A 400 7.35 2.58 0.45
CA SER A 400 6.53 3.71 0.92
C SER A 400 7.13 4.36 2.16
N PHE A 401 7.66 3.59 3.11
CA PHE A 401 8.33 4.14 4.30
C PHE A 401 9.59 4.92 3.92
N ALA A 402 10.44 4.38 3.03
CA ALA A 402 11.61 5.09 2.53
C ALA A 402 11.22 6.38 1.77
N ALA A 403 10.12 6.36 1.02
CA ALA A 403 9.57 7.56 0.36
C ALA A 403 9.14 8.63 1.37
N TRP A 404 8.51 8.25 2.49
CA TRP A 404 8.19 9.18 3.59
C TRP A 404 9.45 9.83 4.18
N LEU A 405 10.52 9.06 4.37
CA LEU A 405 11.80 9.60 4.86
C LEU A 405 12.43 10.55 3.84
N PHE A 406 12.34 10.25 2.54
CA PHE A 406 12.77 11.18 1.48
C PHE A 406 11.94 12.47 1.46
N ALA A 407 10.63 12.39 1.64
CA ALA A 407 9.77 13.56 1.73
C ALA A 407 10.13 14.43 2.95
N ALA A 408 10.35 13.80 4.12
CA ALA A 408 10.78 14.49 5.33
C ALA A 408 12.16 15.15 5.13
N PHE A 409 13.11 14.43 4.53
CA PHE A 409 14.42 14.98 4.18
C PHE A 409 14.31 16.16 3.21
N LEU A 410 13.48 16.07 2.16
CA LEU A 410 13.32 17.13 1.16
C LEU A 410 12.84 18.44 1.82
N ILE A 411 11.81 18.38 2.67
CA ILE A 411 11.27 19.56 3.35
C ILE A 411 12.29 20.13 4.34
N MET A 412 12.96 19.28 5.11
CA MET A 412 14.05 19.70 6.00
C MET A 412 15.21 20.33 5.22
N HIS A 413 15.59 19.75 4.09
CA HIS A 413 16.67 20.22 3.24
C HIS A 413 16.37 21.61 2.70
N ILE A 414 15.18 21.80 2.10
CA ILE A 414 14.72 23.11 1.62
C ILE A 414 14.77 24.13 2.77
N TYR A 415 14.27 23.76 3.96
CA TYR A 415 14.33 24.64 5.12
C TYR A 415 15.77 25.02 5.49
N LEU A 416 16.69 24.05 5.57
CA LEU A 416 18.08 24.31 5.90
C LEU A 416 18.78 25.20 4.86
N THR A 417 18.35 25.20 3.59
CA THR A 417 18.90 26.16 2.61
C THR A 417 18.59 27.62 2.97
N THR A 418 17.55 27.87 3.78
CA THR A 418 17.18 29.22 4.24
C THR A 418 17.99 29.73 5.45
N THR A 419 18.97 28.96 5.93
CA THR A 419 19.79 29.31 7.09
C THR A 419 21.06 30.11 6.74
N GLY A 420 21.27 30.43 5.46
CA GLY A 420 22.38 31.30 5.02
C GLY A 420 22.18 32.77 5.40
N HIS A 421 23.11 33.64 4.97
CA HIS A 421 23.08 35.09 5.23
C HIS A 421 21.76 35.75 4.82
N THR A 422 21.14 35.24 3.75
CA THR A 422 19.76 35.55 3.40
C THR A 422 18.99 34.25 3.14
N PRO A 423 17.66 34.23 3.28
CA PRO A 423 16.86 33.02 3.05
C PRO A 423 17.04 32.39 1.65
N LEU A 424 17.51 33.15 0.66
CA LEU A 424 17.71 32.70 -0.70
C LEU A 424 19.19 32.55 -1.10
N SER A 425 20.15 32.86 -0.23
CA SER A 425 21.57 32.88 -0.63
C SER A 425 22.07 31.52 -1.11
N ASN A 426 21.77 30.46 -0.36
CA ASN A 426 22.18 29.09 -0.72
C ASN A 426 21.44 28.59 -1.98
N ILE A 427 20.14 28.91 -2.11
CA ILE A 427 19.35 28.53 -3.30
C ILE A 427 19.93 29.22 -4.54
N ARG A 428 20.20 30.52 -4.44
CA ARG A 428 20.83 31.31 -5.51
C ARG A 428 22.18 30.72 -5.87
N ALA A 429 23.02 30.39 -4.89
CA ALA A 429 24.31 29.75 -5.13
C ALA A 429 24.18 28.44 -5.93
N MET A 430 23.14 27.64 -5.65
CA MET A 430 22.89 26.40 -6.39
C MET A 430 22.33 26.61 -7.80
N VAL A 431 21.77 27.78 -8.10
CA VAL A 431 21.32 28.15 -9.45
C VAL A 431 22.48 28.75 -10.26
N VAL A 432 23.22 29.70 -9.69
CA VAL A 432 24.21 30.50 -10.43
C VAL A 432 25.64 29.97 -10.28
N GLY A 433 25.94 29.21 -9.24
CA GLY A 433 27.25 28.64 -8.90
C GLY A 433 28.14 29.49 -8.00
N TRP A 434 27.77 30.73 -7.75
CA TRP A 434 28.53 31.70 -6.96
C TRP A 434 27.91 31.87 -5.59
N GLU A 435 28.72 31.80 -4.54
CA GLU A 435 28.32 32.01 -3.14
C GLU A 435 29.10 33.18 -2.54
N ASP A 436 28.43 34.00 -1.73
CA ASP A 436 29.04 35.05 -0.93
C ASP A 436 29.51 34.44 0.40
N VAL A 437 30.82 34.33 0.62
CA VAL A 437 31.44 33.70 1.80
C VAL A 437 32.04 34.77 2.72
N GLU A 438 31.84 34.68 4.03
CA GLU A 438 32.40 35.64 5.00
C GLU A 438 33.95 35.65 4.97
N ILE A 439 34.53 36.85 5.03
CA ILE A 439 35.97 37.07 5.10
C ILE A 439 36.36 37.06 6.59
N GLN A 440 37.12 36.05 7.03
CA GLN A 440 37.68 36.06 8.37
C GLN A 440 38.79 37.10 8.51
N LYS A 441 38.81 37.80 9.65
CA LYS A 441 39.75 38.87 10.01
C LYS A 441 41.22 38.44 10.12
N ASN A 442 41.55 37.18 9.82
CA ASN A 442 42.92 36.65 9.88
C ASN A 442 43.66 36.68 8.53
N GLU A 443 43.03 37.15 7.43
CA GLU A 443 43.70 37.35 6.12
C GLU A 443 44.43 38.70 6.01
N GLU A 444 44.49 39.53 7.07
CA GLU A 444 45.34 40.74 7.12
C GLU A 444 46.79 40.45 7.59
N VAL A 445 47.39 39.32 7.22
CA VAL A 445 48.87 39.20 7.19
C VAL A 445 49.28 38.19 6.11
N LYS A 446 49.43 38.66 4.87
CA LYS A 446 50.62 38.43 4.04
C LYS A 446 50.62 39.25 2.76
#